data_AF-A0A843BFK0-F1
#
_entry.id   AF-A0A843BFK0-F1
#
_cell.length_a   1.000
_cell.length_b   1.000
_cell.length_c   1.000
_cell.angle_alpha   90.00
_cell.angle_beta   90.00
_cell.angle_gamma   90.00
#
_symmetry.space_group_name_H-M   'P 1'
#
loop_
_entity.id
_entity.type
_entity.pdbx_description
1 polymer ?
#
loop_
_entity_poly.entity_id
_entity_poly.type
_entity_poly.pdbx_seq_one_letter_code
_entity_poly.pdbx_strand_id
1 'polypeptide(L)' 'MDKSDLPPSGQSSRQELSALDADFIRVLEDLIDALLSNGTLRLTDLPPQALEKLSQRKRVRQRLRNSLDLIDDGEELL' A
#
# COMPACT_ATOMS: atom_id res chain seq x y z
N MET A 1 36.82 23.63 10.15
CA MET A 1 35.49 23.43 10.76
C MET A 1 34.82 22.28 10.02
N ASP A 2 34.55 21.20 10.75
CA ASP A 2 34.04 19.93 10.23
C ASP A 2 32.57 20.08 9.82
N LYS A 3 32.22 19.55 8.64
CA LYS A 3 30.90 19.73 8.00
C LYS A 3 29.90 18.63 8.38
N SER A 4 30.10 18.01 9.54
CA SER A 4 29.45 16.78 10.00
C SER A 4 28.28 17.00 10.95
N ASP A 5 28.00 18.25 11.34
CA ASP A 5 26.99 18.59 12.35
C ASP A 5 25.75 19.29 11.77
N LEU A 6 25.34 18.91 10.56
CA LEU A 6 24.04 19.32 10.03
C LEU A 6 22.95 18.48 10.73
N PRO A 7 21.96 19.07 11.43
CA PRO A 7 20.88 18.30 12.02
C PRO A 7 20.18 17.50 10.91
N PRO A 8 19.74 16.25 11.16
CA PRO A 8 18.94 15.52 10.18
C PRO A 8 17.73 16.39 9.85
N SER A 9 17.73 16.90 8.63
CA SER A 9 16.73 17.81 8.13
C SER A 9 15.37 17.14 8.32
N GLY A 10 14.41 17.79 8.99
CA GLY A 10 13.08 17.22 9.25
C GLY A 10 12.30 16.78 8.00
N GLN A 11 12.85 17.02 6.80
CA GLN A 11 12.42 16.44 5.53
C GLN A 11 12.73 14.94 5.45
N SER A 12 13.89 14.48 5.94
CA SER A 12 14.29 13.07 5.97
C SER A 12 13.34 12.24 6.83
N SER A 13 13.00 12.72 8.03
CA SER A 13 12.04 12.04 8.91
C SER A 13 10.61 11.99 8.33
N ARG A 14 10.19 13.02 7.57
CA ARG A 14 8.89 13.01 6.88
C ARG A 14 8.87 12.04 5.71
N GLN A 15 9.97 11.91 4.98
CA GLN A 15 10.11 10.93 3.90
C GLN A 15 10.13 9.50 4.45
N GLU A 16 10.86 9.27 5.55
CA GLU A 16 10.89 7.98 6.24
C GLU A 16 9.51 7.59 6.75
N LEU A 17 8.79 8.51 7.41
CA LEU A 17 7.41 8.28 7.83
C LEU A 17 6.48 7.98 6.65
N SER A 18 6.60 8.73 5.54
CA SER A 18 5.78 8.47 4.35
C SER A 18 6.05 7.10 3.72
N ALA A 19 7.29 6.60 3.79
CA ALA A 19 7.63 5.28 3.30
C ALA A 19 7.04 4.20 4.20
N LEU A 20 7.18 4.37 5.52
CA LEU A 20 6.57 3.47 6.51
C LEU A 20 5.05 3.44 6.39
N ASP A 21 4.40 4.60 6.20
CA ASP A 21 2.96 4.69 5.97
C ASP A 21 2.54 3.90 4.74
N ALA A 22 3.30 3.98 3.63
CA ALA A 22 3.03 3.29 2.37
C ALA A 22 3.14 1.76 2.49
N ASP A 23 4.10 1.27 3.27
CA ASP A 23 4.24 -0.16 3.56
C ASP A 23 3.18 -0.65 4.53
N PHE A 24 2.92 0.13 5.60
CA PHE A 24 1.93 -0.20 6.60
C PHE A 24 0.53 -0.35 6.00
N ILE A 25 0.18 0.51 5.04
CA ILE A 25 -1.14 0.46 4.42
C ILE A 25 -1.34 -0.77 3.52
N ARG A 26 -0.26 -1.43 3.04
CA ARG A 26 -0.37 -2.74 2.36
C ARG A 26 -0.70 -3.84 3.36
N VAL A 27 0.01 -3.86 4.49
CA VAL A 27 -0.25 -4.80 5.59
C VAL A 27 -1.67 -4.65 6.12
N LEU A 28 -2.15 -3.41 6.26
CA LEU A 28 -3.52 -3.13 6.68
C LEU A 28 -4.56 -3.70 5.68
N GLU A 29 -4.31 -3.57 4.38
CA GLU A 29 -5.20 -4.14 3.35
C GLU A 29 -5.26 -5.67 3.43
N ASP A 30 -4.12 -6.33 3.57
CA ASP A 30 -4.05 -7.79 3.68
C ASP A 30 -4.67 -8.30 5.00
N LEU A 31 -4.51 -7.55 6.09
CA LEU A 31 -5.19 -7.84 7.36
C LEU A 31 -6.71 -7.71 7.22
N ILE A 32 -7.20 -6.64 6.59
CA ILE A 32 -8.63 -6.48 6.32
C ILE A 32 -9.15 -7.64 5.47
N ASP A 33 -8.41 -8.06 4.44
CA ASP A 33 -8.77 -9.20 3.60
C ASP A 33 -8.79 -10.52 4.38
N ALA A 34 -7.84 -10.74 5.28
CA ALA A 34 -7.82 -11.91 6.16
C ALA A 34 -9.03 -11.93 7.12
N LEU A 35 -9.38 -10.78 7.70
CA LEU A 35 -10.53 -10.63 8.61
C LEU A 35 -11.88 -10.73 7.88
N LEU A 36 -11.95 -10.30 6.63
CA LEU A 36 -13.13 -10.51 5.79
C LEU A 36 -13.28 -12.00 5.44
N SER A 37 -12.16 -12.65 5.07
CA SER A 37 -12.15 -14.06 4.66
C SER A 37 -12.48 -15.02 5.80
N ASN A 38 -12.04 -14.70 7.02
CA ASN A 38 -12.35 -15.50 8.20
C ASN A 38 -13.74 -15.20 8.79
N GLY A 39 -14.46 -14.21 8.25
CA GLY A 39 -15.80 -13.82 8.69
C GLY A 39 -15.86 -13.00 9.99
N THR A 40 -14.72 -12.61 10.57
CA THR A 40 -14.64 -11.80 11.80
C THR A 40 -15.00 -10.34 11.54
N LEU A 41 -14.75 -9.85 10.32
CA LEU A 41 -15.11 -8.50 9.88
C LEU A 41 -16.10 -8.63 8.72
N ARG A 42 -17.16 -7.81 8.71
CA ARG A 42 -18.04 -7.64 7.54
C ARG A 42 -17.87 -6.24 6.98
N LEU A 43 -18.04 -6.09 5.67
CA LEU A 43 -17.97 -4.77 5.02
C LEU A 43 -19.00 -3.80 5.60
N THR A 44 -20.16 -4.28 6.03
CA THR A 44 -21.20 -3.46 6.67
C THR A 44 -20.80 -2.84 7.99
N ASP A 45 -19.73 -3.35 8.61
CA ASP A 45 -19.26 -2.91 9.91
C ASP A 45 -18.25 -1.75 9.78
N LEU A 46 -17.81 -1.45 8.55
CA LEU A 46 -16.89 -0.36 8.24
C LEU A 46 -17.65 0.93 7.92
N PRO A 47 -17.15 2.11 8.33
CA PRO A 47 -17.77 3.38 7.96
C PRO A 47 -17.67 3.60 6.44
N PRO A 48 -18.62 4.35 5.83
CA PRO A 48 -18.67 4.56 4.38
C PRO A 48 -17.34 5.07 3.77
N GLN A 49 -16.66 5.95 4.49
CA GLN A 49 -15.37 6.52 4.09
C GLN A 49 -14.26 5.46 4.04
N ALA A 50 -14.27 4.47 4.94
CA ALA A 50 -13.31 3.38 4.94
C ALA A 50 -13.58 2.40 3.79
N LEU A 51 -14.85 2.11 3.52
CA LEU A 51 -15.25 1.29 2.36
C LEU A 51 -14.81 1.91 1.04
N GLU A 52 -15.03 3.22 0.88
CA GLU A 52 -14.60 3.94 -0.31
C GLU A 52 -13.09 3.84 -0.49
N LYS A 53 -12.30 4.17 0.55
CA LYS A 53 -10.84 4.08 0.51
C LYS A 53 -10.34 2.66 0.19
N LEU A 54 -10.92 1.65 0.82
CA LEU A 54 -10.56 0.24 0.59
C LEU A 54 -10.85 -0.16 -0.87
N SER A 55 -12.02 0.22 -1.39
CA SER A 55 -12.41 -0.08 -2.77
C SER A 55 -11.51 0.59 -3.81
N GLN A 56 -11.18 1.86 -3.61
CA GLN A 56 -10.28 2.62 -4.49
C GLN A 56 -8.89 1.98 -4.51
N ARG A 57 -8.39 1.63 -3.33
CA ARG A 57 -7.07 1.03 -3.15
C ARG A 57 -6.98 -0.36 -3.81
N LYS A 58 -7.96 -1.23 -3.57
CA LYS A 58 -8.06 -2.55 -4.22
C LYS A 58 -8.09 -2.42 -5.74
N ARG A 59 -8.88 -1.47 -6.27
CA ARG A 59 -8.97 -1.23 -7.71
C ARG A 59 -7.63 -0.78 -8.32
N VAL A 60 -6.91 0.11 -7.65
CA VAL A 60 -5.58 0.57 -8.11
C VAL A 60 -4.58 -0.58 -8.05
N ARG A 61 -4.56 -1.36 -6.96
CA ARG A 61 -3.69 -2.54 -6.82
C ARG A 61 -3.97 -3.58 -7.90
N GLN A 62 -5.24 -3.87 -8.19
CA GLN A 62 -5.62 -4.80 -9.26
C GLN A 62 -5.17 -4.29 -10.63
N ARG A 63 -5.35 -3.00 -10.94
CA ARG A 63 -4.86 -2.41 -12.20
C ARG A 63 -3.34 -2.51 -12.34
N LEU A 64 -2.60 -2.27 -11.26
CA LEU A 64 -1.14 -2.40 -11.27
C LEU A 64 -0.73 -3.86 -11.50
N ARG A 65 -1.38 -4.82 -10.81
CA ARG A 65 -1.13 -6.25 -11.04
C ARG A 65 -1.43 -6.65 -12.47
N ASN A 66 -2.61 -6.31 -13.00
CA ASN A 66 -2.99 -6.63 -14.38
C ASN A 66 -2.04 -5.98 -15.42
N SER A 67 -1.52 -4.79 -15.12
CA SER A 67 -0.53 -4.14 -15.99
C SER A 67 0.83 -4.81 -15.94
N LEU A 68 1.20 -5.45 -14.83
CA LEU A 68 2.43 -6.22 -14.70
C LEU A 68 2.26 -7.60 -15.35
N ASP A 69 1.10 -8.23 -15.20
CA ASP A 69 0.72 -9.51 -15.83
C ASP A 69 0.81 -9.43 -17.36
N LEU A 70 0.30 -8.33 -17.95
CA LEU A 70 0.39 -8.08 -19.39
C LEU A 70 1.83 -7.92 -19.92
N ILE A 71 2.78 -7.56 -19.06
CA ILE A 71 4.20 -7.44 -19.42
C ILE A 71 4.88 -8.82 -19.32
N ASP A 72 4.41 -9.70 -18.44
CA ASP A 72 4.98 -11.03 -18.18
C ASP A 72 4.62 -12.06 -19.26
N ASP A 73 3.47 -11.90 -19.93
CA ASP A 73 3.01 -12.80 -21.00
C ASP A 73 3.76 -12.65 -22.35
N GLY A 74 4.81 -11.82 -22.42
CA GLY A 74 5.48 -11.41 -23.66
C GLY A 74 6.92 -11.92 -23.87
N GLU A 75 7.53 -12.62 -22.92
CA GLU A 75 8.88 -13.16 -23.05
C GLU A 75 8.90 -14.70 -23.23
N GLU A 76 8.15 -15.21 -24.23
CA GLU A 76 8.54 -16.43 -24.93
C GLU A 76 9.23 -16.04 -26.25
N LEU A 77 10.46 -15.54 -26.13
CA LEU A 77 11.40 -15.44 -27.25
C LEU A 77 12.01 -16.82 -27.50
N LEU A 78 11.35 -17.63 -28.34
CA LEU A 78 11.96 -18.73 -29.09
C LEU A 78 11.40 -18.78 -30.51
#